data_AF-A0A391PJ43-F1
#
_entry.id   AF-A0A391PJ43-F1
#
_cell.length_a   1.000
_cell.length_b   1.000
_cell.length_c   1.000
_cell.angle_alpha   90.00
_cell.angle_beta   90.00
_cell.angle_gamma   90.00
#
_symmetry.space_group_name_H-M   'P 1'
#
loop_
_entity.id
_entity.type
_entity.pdbx_description
1 polymer ?
#
loop_
_entity_poly.entity_id
_entity_poly.type
_entity_poly.pdbx_seq_one_letter_code
_entity_poly.pdbx_strand_id
1 'polypeptide(L)'
;MWSVPYDEPRDDHDRGIPDYRGLASHIGHRLAANGPNIIAPNGRAFWKLTDADSGALAWLAFTRPNGSALARRKVWTLIPRLQVFIANWFVSVDHQLTEVRWVHTNIDIYEARETALLVPEPSADDLKRITRPEAVLTLDDIDRHKVTTVLGKGTDHALKGRR
;
A
#
# COMPACT_ATOMS: atom_id res chain seq x y z
N MET A 1 7.27 60.79 -29.24
CA MET A 1 6.87 60.12 -27.97
C MET A 1 5.58 59.39 -28.23
N TRP A 2 5.63 58.11 -28.63
CA TRP A 2 4.47 57.20 -28.71
C TRP A 2 4.90 55.84 -28.13
N SER A 3 4.16 55.35 -27.14
CA SER A 3 4.39 54.08 -26.45
C SER A 3 3.53 52.99 -27.07
N VAL A 4 4.15 51.84 -27.32
CA VAL A 4 3.47 50.58 -27.66
C VAL A 4 3.03 49.87 -26.36
N PRO A 5 1.84 49.24 -26.31
CA PRO A 5 1.45 48.40 -25.19
C PRO A 5 2.15 47.04 -25.30
N TYR A 6 2.78 46.61 -24.19
CA TYR A 6 3.26 45.25 -24.02
C TYR A 6 2.04 44.35 -23.77
N ASP A 7 1.80 43.40 -24.67
CA ASP A 7 0.88 42.28 -24.47
C ASP A 7 1.64 41.20 -23.70
N GLU A 8 1.28 40.96 -22.44
CA GLU A 8 1.83 39.84 -21.66
C GLU A 8 1.25 38.51 -22.17
N PRO A 9 2.08 37.50 -22.48
CA PRO A 9 1.57 36.18 -22.81
C PRO A 9 0.98 35.55 -21.54
N ARG A 10 -0.34 35.29 -21.57
CA ARG A 10 -0.99 34.43 -20.58
C ARG A 10 -0.39 33.02 -20.69
N ASP A 11 0.26 32.57 -19.62
CA ASP A 11 0.72 31.20 -19.46
C ASP A 11 -0.48 30.24 -19.45
N ASP A 12 -0.81 29.72 -20.63
CA ASP A 12 -1.81 28.67 -20.88
C ASP A 12 -1.24 27.28 -20.53
N HIS A 13 -0.67 27.13 -19.34
CA HIS A 13 -0.05 25.87 -18.90
C HIS A 13 -1.01 24.79 -18.40
N ASP A 14 -2.33 25.03 -18.44
CA ASP A 14 -3.32 24.10 -17.89
C ASP A 14 -4.16 23.37 -18.97
N ARG A 15 -3.66 23.32 -20.21
CA ARG A 15 -4.32 22.58 -21.30
C ARG A 15 -3.66 21.21 -21.50
N GLY A 16 -4.15 20.25 -20.73
CA GLY A 16 -4.08 18.84 -21.07
C GLY A 16 -2.91 18.07 -20.46
N ILE A 17 -2.86 17.99 -19.12
CA ILE A 17 -2.27 16.81 -18.49
C ILE A 17 -3.36 15.73 -18.53
N PRO A 18 -3.23 14.66 -19.35
CA PRO A 18 -4.14 13.53 -19.29
C PRO A 18 -4.19 12.99 -17.86
N ASP A 19 -5.36 12.57 -17.40
CA ASP A 19 -5.52 11.93 -16.09
C ASP A 19 -4.84 10.54 -16.08
N TYR A 20 -3.51 10.55 -16.06
CA TYR A 20 -2.68 9.36 -15.98
C TYR A 20 -2.85 8.66 -14.64
N ARG A 21 -3.41 9.32 -13.61
CA ARG A 21 -3.73 8.68 -12.32
C ARG A 21 -4.93 7.77 -12.47
N GLY A 22 -6.00 8.25 -13.10
CA GLY A 22 -7.15 7.42 -13.46
C GLY A 22 -6.77 6.28 -14.40
N LEU A 23 -5.93 6.55 -15.40
CA LEU A 23 -5.48 5.54 -16.36
C LEU A 23 -4.55 4.49 -15.72
N ALA A 24 -3.62 4.88 -14.86
CA ALA A 24 -2.76 3.95 -14.12
C ALA A 24 -3.58 3.10 -13.15
N SER A 25 -4.53 3.69 -12.42
CA SER A 25 -5.43 2.96 -11.52
C SER A 25 -6.32 1.98 -12.29
N HIS A 26 -6.82 2.39 -13.46
CA HIS A 26 -7.62 1.52 -14.34
C HIS A 26 -6.80 0.36 -14.93
N ILE A 27 -5.53 0.62 -15.31
CA ILE A 27 -4.59 -0.41 -15.78
C ILE A 27 -4.19 -1.35 -14.63
N GLY A 28 -3.92 -0.82 -13.43
CA GLY A 28 -3.63 -1.59 -12.22
C GLY A 28 -4.77 -2.53 -11.86
N HIS A 29 -6.00 -2.05 -11.89
CA HIS A 29 -7.21 -2.86 -11.68
C HIS A 29 -7.35 -4.00 -12.72
N ARG A 30 -7.01 -3.76 -14.00
CA ARG A 30 -7.06 -4.81 -15.06
C ARG A 30 -5.94 -5.83 -14.95
N LEU A 31 -4.76 -5.45 -14.46
CA LEU A 31 -3.63 -6.36 -14.28
C LEU A 31 -3.79 -7.23 -13.02
N ALA A 32 -4.43 -6.73 -11.97
CA ALA A 32 -4.62 -7.45 -10.71
C ALA A 32 -5.50 -8.72 -10.82
N ALA A 33 -6.31 -8.82 -11.88
CA ALA A 33 -7.24 -9.93 -12.03
C ALA A 33 -6.61 -11.22 -12.59
N ASN A 34 -5.49 -11.16 -13.33
CA ASN A 34 -4.80 -12.33 -13.92
C ASN A 34 -3.38 -12.00 -14.51
N GLY A 35 -2.76 -10.87 -14.16
CA GLY A 35 -1.47 -10.41 -14.70
C GLY A 35 -0.27 -10.71 -13.78
N PRO A 36 0.97 -10.56 -14.29
CA PRO A 36 2.17 -10.68 -13.44
C PRO A 36 2.13 -9.62 -12.33
N ASN A 37 2.52 -10.00 -11.11
CA ASN A 37 2.55 -9.10 -9.95
C ASN A 37 3.20 -7.75 -10.30
N ILE A 38 2.49 -6.66 -10.05
CA ILE A 38 2.98 -5.29 -10.09
C ILE A 38 3.99 -5.13 -8.95
N ILE A 39 5.26 -5.04 -9.32
CA ILE A 39 6.37 -4.74 -8.42
C ILE A 39 6.76 -3.28 -8.62
N ALA A 40 6.64 -2.49 -7.56
CA ALA A 40 7.07 -1.10 -7.59
C ALA A 40 8.61 -1.00 -7.78
N PRO A 41 9.12 0.13 -8.30
CA PRO A 41 10.56 0.31 -8.55
C PRO A 41 11.46 0.11 -7.33
N ASN A 42 10.90 0.23 -6.12
CA ASN A 42 11.60 -0.03 -4.86
C ASN A 42 11.67 -1.53 -4.48
N GLY A 43 11.27 -2.43 -5.38
CA GLY A 43 11.29 -3.88 -5.19
C GLY A 43 10.20 -4.41 -4.25
N ARG A 44 9.14 -3.63 -4.00
CA ARG A 44 7.98 -4.03 -3.19
C ARG A 44 6.77 -4.32 -4.05
N ALA A 45 5.99 -5.32 -3.68
CA ALA A 45 4.64 -5.52 -4.20
C ALA A 45 3.65 -5.08 -3.11
N PHE A 46 2.63 -4.32 -3.48
CA PHE A 46 1.60 -3.84 -2.56
C PHE A 46 0.33 -4.68 -2.72
N TRP A 47 -0.40 -4.86 -1.64
CA TRP A 47 -1.56 -5.73 -1.58
C TRP A 47 -2.69 -5.07 -0.79
N LYS A 48 -3.86 -4.98 -1.43
CA LYS A 48 -5.13 -4.68 -0.79
C LYS A 48 -5.77 -5.98 -0.36
N LEU A 49 -6.00 -6.15 0.93
CA LEU A 49 -6.60 -7.36 1.50
C LEU A 49 -8.03 -7.03 1.90
N THR A 50 -8.97 -7.62 1.18
CA THR A 50 -10.40 -7.57 1.50
C THR A 50 -10.84 -8.88 2.10
N ASP A 51 -11.69 -8.83 3.11
CA ASP A 51 -12.33 -10.02 3.66
C ASP A 51 -13.09 -10.77 2.55
N ALA A 52 -12.89 -12.08 2.43
CA ALA A 52 -13.44 -12.87 1.33
C ALA A 52 -14.98 -12.93 1.33
N ASP A 53 -15.60 -12.88 2.51
CA ASP A 53 -17.05 -12.98 2.66
C ASP A 53 -17.74 -11.62 2.48
N SER A 54 -17.22 -10.58 3.14
CA SER A 54 -17.86 -9.25 3.17
C SER A 54 -17.32 -8.27 2.14
N GLY A 55 -16.15 -8.54 1.54
CA GLY A 55 -15.45 -7.60 0.67
C GLY A 55 -14.88 -6.36 1.40
N ALA A 56 -15.00 -6.30 2.73
CA ALA A 56 -14.53 -5.17 3.51
C ALA A 56 -12.99 -5.08 3.50
N LEU A 57 -12.44 -3.88 3.34
CA LEU A 57 -11.00 -3.64 3.46
C LEU A 57 -10.54 -3.98 4.87
N ALA A 58 -9.69 -5.00 4.98
CA ALA A 58 -9.12 -5.44 6.25
C ALA A 58 -7.70 -4.89 6.43
N TRP A 59 -6.85 -4.99 5.39
CA TRP A 59 -5.46 -4.57 5.48
C TRP A 59 -4.95 -3.92 4.19
N LEU A 60 -3.99 -3.02 4.36
CA LEU A 60 -3.00 -2.71 3.33
C LEU A 60 -1.70 -3.42 3.72
N ALA A 61 -1.12 -4.15 2.78
CA ALA A 61 0.11 -4.87 2.99
C ALA A 61 1.15 -4.62 1.90
N PHE A 62 2.40 -4.99 2.19
CA PHE A 62 3.42 -5.15 1.15
C PHE A 62 4.25 -6.42 1.38
N THR A 63 4.85 -6.92 0.31
CA THR A 63 5.84 -8.00 0.31
C THR A 63 7.13 -7.57 -0.37
N ARG A 64 8.22 -8.31 -0.15
CA ARG A 64 9.53 -8.09 -0.79
C ARG A 64 9.90 -9.30 -1.65
N PRO A 65 9.37 -9.41 -2.88
CA PRO A 65 9.61 -10.57 -3.75
C PRO A 65 11.11 -10.78 -4.08
N ASN A 66 11.89 -9.69 -4.11
CA ASN A 66 13.33 -9.74 -4.41
C ASN A 66 14.21 -9.82 -3.14
N GLY A 67 13.63 -10.13 -1.98
CA GLY A 67 14.35 -10.24 -0.70
C GLY A 67 15.04 -11.58 -0.46
N SER A 68 15.55 -11.78 0.75
CA SER A 68 15.98 -13.09 1.26
C SER A 68 14.82 -14.09 1.29
N ALA A 69 15.11 -15.40 1.37
CA ALA A 69 14.06 -16.43 1.42
C ALA A 69 13.03 -16.17 2.53
N LEU A 70 13.49 -15.71 3.70
CA LEU A 70 12.64 -15.29 4.80
C LEU A 70 11.82 -14.03 4.45
N ALA A 71 12.45 -12.99 3.90
CA ALA A 71 11.77 -11.76 3.53
C ALA A 71 10.70 -11.93 2.44
N ARG A 72 10.85 -12.95 1.56
CA ARG A 72 9.85 -13.31 0.55
C ARG A 72 8.59 -13.92 1.15
N ARG A 73 8.68 -14.55 2.32
CA ARG A 73 7.55 -15.14 3.05
C ARG A 73 6.85 -14.15 3.97
N LYS A 74 7.49 -13.01 4.27
CA LYS A 74 6.93 -11.97 5.14
C LYS A 74 5.94 -11.11 4.38
N VAL A 75 4.79 -10.89 5.00
CA VAL A 75 3.82 -9.86 4.64
C VAL A 75 3.80 -8.84 5.76
N TRP A 76 4.05 -7.57 5.43
CA TRP A 76 3.97 -6.48 6.39
C TRP A 76 2.67 -5.72 6.21
N THR A 77 1.88 -5.55 7.28
CA THR A 77 0.58 -4.88 7.25
C THR A 77 0.61 -3.52 7.96
N LEU A 78 -0.14 -2.55 7.44
CA LEU A 78 -0.23 -1.20 7.99
C LEU A 78 -0.95 -1.16 9.34
N ILE A 79 -0.35 -0.48 10.32
CA ILE A 79 -1.01 -0.02 11.55
C ILE A 79 -1.16 1.51 11.43
N PRO A 80 -2.33 2.04 11.04
CA PRO A 80 -2.44 3.43 10.62
C PRO A 80 -2.14 4.42 11.76
N ARG A 81 -2.66 4.19 12.98
CA ARG A 81 -2.37 5.02 14.15
C ARG A 81 -0.89 5.09 14.52
N LEU A 82 -0.11 4.07 14.22
CA LEU A 82 1.33 4.03 14.50
C LEU A 82 2.19 4.46 13.30
N GLN A 83 1.60 4.61 12.11
CA GLN A 83 2.29 4.92 10.85
C GLN A 83 3.46 3.97 10.56
N VAL A 84 3.26 2.69 10.89
CA VAL A 84 4.22 1.63 10.61
C VAL A 84 3.52 0.46 9.94
N PHE A 85 4.26 -0.18 9.06
CA PHE A 85 3.99 -1.54 8.63
C PHE A 85 4.71 -2.50 9.56
N ILE A 86 4.04 -3.53 10.05
CA ILE A 86 4.60 -4.54 10.94
C ILE A 86 4.50 -5.91 10.27
N ALA A 87 5.54 -6.74 10.40
CA ALA A 87 5.49 -8.11 9.92
C ALA A 87 4.33 -8.85 10.61
N ASN A 88 3.39 -9.36 9.80
CA ASN A 88 2.15 -9.94 10.29
C ASN A 88 2.15 -11.44 9.95
N TRP A 89 2.38 -12.28 10.95
CA TRP A 89 2.60 -13.70 10.75
C TRP A 89 1.36 -14.42 10.21
N PHE A 90 0.15 -14.09 10.68
CA PHE A 90 -1.06 -14.78 10.24
C PHE A 90 -1.49 -14.33 8.85
N VAL A 91 -1.22 -13.08 8.48
CA VAL A 91 -1.37 -12.63 7.07
C VAL A 91 -0.29 -13.23 6.19
N SER A 92 0.92 -13.45 6.71
CA SER A 92 2.00 -14.14 6.00
C SER A 92 1.66 -15.61 5.72
N VAL A 93 1.01 -16.28 6.67
CA VAL A 93 0.46 -17.64 6.49
C VAL A 93 -0.63 -17.60 5.43
N ASP A 94 -1.63 -16.73 5.59
CA ASP A 94 -2.78 -16.62 4.68
C ASP A 94 -2.34 -16.38 3.23
N HIS A 95 -1.35 -15.52 2.99
CA HIS A 95 -0.80 -15.23 1.66
C HIS A 95 -0.15 -16.44 0.96
N GLN A 96 0.13 -17.52 1.69
CA GLN A 96 0.71 -18.76 1.15
C GLN A 96 -0.33 -19.88 0.99
N LEU A 97 -1.55 -19.69 1.47
CA LEU A 97 -2.62 -20.70 1.39
C LEU A 97 -3.35 -20.64 0.04
N THR A 98 -3.95 -21.76 -0.34
CA THR A 98 -4.88 -21.83 -1.48
C THR A 98 -6.29 -21.38 -1.08
N GLU A 99 -6.71 -21.74 0.13
CA GLU A 99 -7.93 -21.25 0.75
C GLU A 99 -7.56 -20.08 1.67
N VAL A 100 -7.81 -18.88 1.17
CA VAL A 100 -7.40 -17.63 1.82
C VAL A 100 -8.61 -16.99 2.51
N ARG A 101 -8.38 -16.42 3.70
CA ARG A 101 -9.38 -15.61 4.41
C ARG A 101 -9.54 -14.24 3.76
N TRP A 102 -8.45 -13.68 3.25
CA TRP A 102 -8.46 -12.41 2.55
C TRP A 102 -8.20 -12.59 1.07
N VAL A 103 -8.93 -11.87 0.24
CA VAL A 103 -8.60 -11.75 -1.18
C VAL A 103 -7.41 -10.80 -1.30
N HIS A 104 -6.26 -11.32 -1.72
CA HIS A 104 -5.02 -10.55 -1.92
C HIS A 104 -5.02 -9.92 -3.31
N THR A 105 -5.48 -8.68 -3.40
CA THR A 105 -5.44 -7.92 -4.65
C THR A 105 -4.11 -7.19 -4.76
N ASN A 106 -3.29 -7.52 -5.76
CA ASN A 106 -2.06 -6.78 -6.02
C ASN A 106 -2.38 -5.40 -6.61
N ILE A 107 -1.79 -4.34 -6.04
CA ILE A 107 -2.07 -2.95 -6.40
C ILE A 107 -0.77 -2.18 -6.65
N ASP A 108 -0.86 -1.07 -7.39
CA ASP A 108 0.29 -0.19 -7.57
C ASP A 108 0.51 0.75 -6.36
N ILE A 109 1.63 1.50 -6.39
CA ILE A 109 2.02 2.38 -5.28
C ILE A 109 1.08 3.58 -5.09
N TYR A 110 0.41 4.06 -6.13
CA TYR A 110 -0.53 5.16 -6.04
C TYR A 110 -1.83 4.70 -5.38
N GLU A 111 -2.39 3.58 -5.84
CA GLU A 111 -3.56 2.96 -5.19
C GLU A 111 -3.24 2.58 -3.74
N ALA A 112 -2.03 2.11 -3.45
CA ALA A 112 -1.61 1.81 -2.07
C ALA A 112 -1.62 3.04 -1.17
N ARG A 113 -1.26 4.22 -1.68
CA ARG A 113 -1.30 5.48 -0.93
C ARG A 113 -2.72 5.92 -0.62
N GLU A 114 -3.64 5.74 -1.55
CA GLU A 114 -5.06 6.03 -1.35
C GLU A 114 -5.69 5.04 -0.36
N THR A 115 -5.42 3.75 -0.57
CA THR A 115 -5.89 2.66 0.29
C THR A 115 -5.44 2.85 1.73
N ALA A 116 -4.21 3.32 1.96
CA ALA A 116 -3.65 3.53 3.30
C ALA A 116 -4.54 4.41 4.19
N LEU A 117 -5.26 5.38 3.61
CA LEU A 117 -6.14 6.29 4.35
C LEU A 117 -7.47 5.63 4.75
N LEU A 118 -7.86 4.57 4.03
CA LEU A 118 -9.11 3.84 4.22
C LEU A 118 -8.95 2.61 5.13
N VAL A 119 -7.73 2.15 5.37
CA VAL A 119 -7.47 0.96 6.21
C VAL A 119 -8.06 1.16 7.62
N PRO A 120 -8.89 0.25 8.13
CA PRO A 120 -9.41 0.34 9.48
C PRO A 120 -8.28 0.23 10.53
N GLU A 121 -8.52 0.74 11.73
CA GLU A 121 -7.60 0.47 12.84
C GLU A 121 -7.71 -1.02 13.24
N PRO A 122 -6.59 -1.74 13.36
CA PRO A 122 -6.59 -3.12 13.82
C PRO A 122 -7.20 -3.24 15.22
N SER A 123 -7.92 -4.33 15.46
CA SER A 123 -8.45 -4.60 16.80
C SER A 123 -7.32 -4.84 17.81
N ALA A 124 -7.63 -4.67 19.10
CA ALA A 124 -6.66 -4.96 20.16
C ALA A 124 -6.21 -6.44 20.13
N ASP A 125 -7.09 -7.35 19.73
CA ASP A 125 -6.78 -8.77 19.60
C ASP A 125 -5.88 -9.05 18.39
N ASP A 126 -6.09 -8.36 17.26
CA ASP A 126 -5.17 -8.43 16.12
C ASP A 126 -3.77 -7.94 16.51
N LEU A 127 -3.66 -6.82 17.24
CA LEU A 127 -2.38 -6.29 17.70
C LEU A 127 -1.66 -7.26 18.67
N LYS A 128 -2.40 -7.88 19.59
CA LYS A 128 -1.86 -8.93 20.47
C LYS A 128 -1.38 -10.13 19.66
N ARG A 129 -2.13 -10.53 18.64
CA ARG A 129 -1.79 -11.67 17.79
C ARG A 129 -0.57 -11.39 16.93
N ILE A 130 -0.45 -10.20 16.33
CA ILE A 130 0.72 -9.79 15.53
C ILE A 130 2.02 -9.90 16.36
N THR A 131 1.96 -9.52 17.64
CA THR A 131 3.13 -9.52 18.54
C THR A 131 3.44 -10.88 19.18
N ARG A 132 2.66 -11.92 18.86
CA ARG A 132 2.83 -13.29 19.35
C ARG A 132 2.78 -14.26 18.17
N PRO A 133 3.89 -14.41 17.43
CA PRO A 133 3.91 -15.29 16.28
C PRO A 133 3.82 -16.76 16.72
N GLU A 134 2.91 -17.49 16.09
CA GLU A 134 2.69 -18.92 16.34
C GLU A 134 3.18 -19.80 15.19
N ALA A 135 3.47 -19.20 14.02
CA ALA A 135 3.96 -19.88 12.83
C ALA A 135 4.73 -18.90 11.92
N VAL A 136 5.56 -19.45 11.01
CA VAL A 136 6.31 -18.76 9.93
C VAL A 136 7.37 -17.75 10.38
N LEU A 137 7.12 -17.03 11.46
CA LEU A 137 7.98 -16.00 12.05
C LEU A 137 8.31 -16.37 13.49
N THR A 138 9.49 -15.96 13.95
CA THR A 138 9.83 -15.90 15.37
C THR A 138 9.57 -14.49 15.92
N LEU A 139 9.67 -14.30 17.24
CA LEU A 139 9.55 -12.96 17.83
C LEU A 139 10.59 -11.98 17.29
N ASP A 140 11.81 -12.45 17.00
CA ASP A 140 12.90 -11.65 16.41
C ASP A 140 12.57 -11.22 14.96
N ASP A 141 11.73 -12.00 14.28
CA ASP A 141 11.31 -11.72 12.91
C ASP A 141 10.20 -10.66 12.82
N ILE A 142 9.64 -10.18 13.94
CA ILE A 142 8.62 -9.14 13.96
C ILE A 142 9.26 -7.75 13.82
N ASP A 143 9.67 -7.44 12.60
CA ASP A 143 10.25 -6.15 12.24
C ASP A 143 9.20 -5.13 11.75
N ARG A 144 9.60 -3.85 11.71
CA ARG A 144 8.73 -2.72 11.37
C ARG A 144 9.33 -1.82 10.30
N HIS A 145 8.49 -1.28 9.44
CA HIS A 145 8.86 -0.28 8.44
C HIS A 145 8.00 0.97 8.55
N LYS A 146 8.62 2.16 8.56
CA LYS A 146 7.90 3.44 8.62
C LYS A 146 7.11 3.69 7.34
N VAL A 147 5.92 4.28 7.44
CA VAL A 147 5.14 4.72 6.27
C VAL A 147 5.94 5.70 5.41
N THR A 148 6.71 6.61 6.00
CA THR A 148 7.61 7.52 5.26
C THR A 148 8.57 6.80 4.32
N THR A 149 9.03 5.61 4.68
CA THR A 149 9.93 4.77 3.87
C THR A 149 9.16 3.90 2.87
N VAL A 150 7.93 3.51 3.19
CA VAL A 150 7.14 2.58 2.39
C VAL A 150 6.30 3.29 1.33
N LEU A 151 5.52 4.29 1.74
CA LEU A 151 4.57 5.03 0.90
C LEU A 151 5.02 6.47 0.65
N GLY A 152 5.90 7.02 1.49
CA GLY A 152 6.43 8.38 1.34
C GLY A 152 5.87 9.37 2.37
N LYS A 153 6.45 10.58 2.37
CA LYS A 153 6.14 11.63 3.36
C LYS A 153 4.69 12.15 3.27
N GLY A 154 4.14 12.25 2.06
CA GLY A 154 2.76 12.74 1.87
C GLY A 154 1.73 11.86 2.57
N THR A 155 1.83 10.55 2.38
CA THR A 155 0.93 9.57 3.03
C THR A 155 1.13 9.52 4.54
N ASP A 156 2.38 9.62 5.02
CA ASP A 156 2.66 9.71 6.47
C ASP A 156 1.97 10.92 7.11
N HIS A 157 2.05 12.08 6.46
CA HIS A 157 1.41 13.30 6.93
C HIS A 157 -0.12 13.20 6.91
N ALA A 158 -0.70 12.66 5.84
CA ALA A 158 -2.13 12.42 5.74
C ALA A 158 -2.65 11.48 6.84
N LEU A 159 -1.89 10.42 7.17
CA LEU A 159 -2.22 9.52 8.28
C LEU A 159 -2.12 10.19 9.66
N LYS A 160 -1.19 11.14 9.85
CA LYS A 160 -1.15 11.95 11.09
C LYS A 160 -2.42 12.77 11.26
N GLY A 161 -2.95 13.32 10.17
CA GLY A 161 -4.18 14.13 10.19
C GLY A 161 -5.46 13.34 10.48
N ARG A 162 -5.42 12.00 10.43
CA ARG A 162 -6.56 11.12 10.75
C ARG A 162 -6.76 10.91 12.26
N ARG A 163 -5.74 11.18 13.08
CA ARG A 163 -5.71 10.87 14.52
C ARG A 163 -6.57 11.79 15.37
#